data_AF-A0AAT9QIQ5-F1
#
_entry.id   AF-A0AAT9QIQ5-F1
#
_cell.length_a   1.000
_cell.length_b   1.000
_cell.length_c   1.000
_cell.angle_alpha   90.00
_cell.angle_beta   90.00
_cell.angle_gamma   90.00
#
_symmetry.space_group_name_H-M   'P 1'
#
loop_
_entity.id
_entity.type
_entity.pdbx_description
1 polymer ?
#
loop_
_entity_poly.entity_id
_entity_poly.type
_entity_poly.pdbx_seq_one_letter_code
_entity_poly.pdbx_strand_id
1 'polypeptide(L)' 'MALQEGEVYRCPDEDCGCEITVTKGAAPGHGGDSNPTCCCGHVMEKAG' A
#
# COMPACT_ATOMS: atom_id res chain seq x y z
N MET A 1 -2.71 4.96 -9.75
CA MET A 1 -3.88 5.54 -9.05
C MET A 1 -3.34 6.01 -7.70
N ALA A 2 -3.53 7.26 -7.32
CA ALA A 2 -2.93 7.78 -6.08
C ALA A 2 -3.49 7.02 -4.86
N LEU A 3 -2.63 6.74 -3.88
CA LEU A 3 -3.03 6.20 -2.57
C LEU A 3 -4.13 7.08 -1.97
N GLN A 4 -5.20 6.46 -1.48
CA GLN A 4 -6.35 7.11 -0.88
C GLN A 4 -6.37 6.85 0.63
N GLU A 5 -6.75 7.88 1.39
CA GLU A 5 -6.92 7.77 2.83
C GLU A 5 -7.93 6.66 3.17
N GLY A 6 -7.55 5.79 4.10
CA GLY A 6 -8.32 4.61 4.50
C GLY A 6 -8.04 3.34 3.70
N GLU A 7 -7.27 3.40 2.59
CA GLU A 7 -6.87 2.17 1.90
C GLU A 7 -5.97 1.30 2.77
N VAL A 8 -6.21 -0.01 2.74
CA VAL A 8 -5.39 -1.00 3.42
C VAL A 8 -4.59 -1.76 2.37
N TYR A 9 -3.31 -2.01 2.67
CA TYR A 9 -2.42 -2.82 1.84
C TYR A 9 -1.85 -3.95 2.66
N ARG A 10 -1.79 -5.14 2.08
CA ARG A 10 -1.21 -6.33 2.69
C ARG A 10 -0.07 -6.88 1.86
N CYS A 11 0.92 -7.43 2.55
CA CYS A 11 1.95 -8.22 1.91
C CYS A 11 1.31 -9.48 1.29
N PRO A 12 1.63 -9.84 0.03
CA PRO A 12 1.15 -11.08 -0.59
C PRO A 12 1.75 -12.34 0.06
N ASP A 13 2.89 -12.18 0.74
CA ASP A 13 3.56 -13.25 1.45
C ASP A 13 2.92 -13.45 2.84
N GLU A 14 2.31 -14.62 3.05
CA GLU A 14 1.57 -14.97 4.28
C GLU A 14 2.49 -15.14 5.50
N ASP A 15 3.74 -15.59 5.29
CA ASP A 15 4.74 -15.70 6.36
C ASP A 15 5.17 -14.31 6.87
N CYS A 16 5.21 -13.31 5.98
CA CYS A 16 5.49 -11.92 6.35
C CYS A 16 4.29 -11.24 7.02
N GLY A 17 3.09 -11.38 6.44
CA GLY A 17 1.82 -10.92 7.03
C GLY A 17 1.69 -9.42 7.33
N CYS A 18 2.58 -8.57 6.80
CA CYS A 18 2.55 -7.14 7.08
C CYS A 18 1.33 -6.45 6.45
N GLU A 19 0.73 -5.55 7.20
CA GLU A 19 -0.39 -4.72 6.77
C GLU A 19 -0.07 -3.25 7.03
N ILE A 20 -0.46 -2.37 6.12
CA ILE A 20 -0.43 -0.92 6.34
C ILE A 20 -1.78 -0.31 5.99
N THR A 21 -2.09 0.80 6.67
CA THR A 21 -3.26 1.62 6.37
C THR A 21 -2.80 3.02 5.97
N VAL A 22 -3.32 3.52 4.86
CA VAL A 22 -3.05 4.88 4.38
C VAL A 22 -3.78 5.87 5.29
N THR A 23 -3.06 6.57 6.16
CA THR A 23 -3.63 7.62 7.02
C THR A 23 -3.70 8.98 6.35
N LYS A 24 -3.00 9.15 5.22
CA LYS A 24 -3.07 10.34 4.36
C LYS A 24 -2.89 9.94 2.91
N GLY A 25 -3.90 10.21 2.08
CA GLY A 25 -3.82 9.96 0.64
C GLY A 25 -2.92 10.96 -0.10
N ALA A 26 -2.56 10.62 -1.34
CA ALA A 26 -1.83 11.49 -2.24
C ALA A 26 -2.76 12.22 -3.21
N ALA A 27 -2.36 13.43 -3.62
CA ALA A 27 -3.11 14.19 -4.62
C ALA A 27 -2.94 13.58 -6.02
N PRO A 28 -4.00 13.47 -6.84
CA PRO A 28 -3.91 12.91 -8.19
C PRO A 28 -2.88 13.65 -9.05
N GLY A 29 -1.92 12.93 -9.63
CA GLY A 29 -0.91 13.51 -10.52
C GLY A 29 0.30 14.15 -9.82
N HIS A 30 0.41 14.05 -8.49
CA HIS A 30 1.52 14.62 -7.71
C HIS A 30 2.43 13.54 -7.08
N GLY A 31 2.40 12.30 -7.61
CA GLY A 31 3.08 11.13 -7.05
C GLY A 31 2.22 10.37 -6.03
N GLY A 32 2.74 9.27 -5.51
CA GLY A 32 1.99 8.39 -4.59
C GLY A 32 1.02 7.43 -5.31
N ASP A 33 1.24 7.20 -6.61
CA ASP A 33 0.51 6.23 -7.43
C ASP A 33 1.20 4.87 -7.54
N SER A 34 2.36 4.72 -6.91
CA SER A 34 3.08 3.45 -6.75
C SER A 34 2.57 2.69 -5.54
N ASN A 35 2.42 1.38 -5.69
CA ASN A 35 2.10 0.52 -4.56
C ASN A 35 3.25 0.53 -3.53
N PRO A 36 2.92 0.42 -2.23
CA PRO A 36 3.92 0.36 -1.19
C PRO A 36 4.71 -0.95 -1.30
N THR A 37 6.01 -0.88 -0.99
CA THR A 37 6.88 -2.06 -0.91
C THR A 37 6.95 -2.52 0.53
N CYS A 38 6.71 -3.81 0.75
CA CYS A 38 6.82 -4.45 2.04
C CYS A 38 8.28 -4.60 2.47
N CYS A 39 8.54 -4.77 3.77
CA CYS A 39 9.88 -4.99 4.32
C CYS A 39 10.56 -6.26 3.78
N CYS A 40 9.80 -7.23 3.30
CA CYS A 40 10.32 -8.45 2.64
C CYS A 40 10.70 -8.24 1.16
N GLY A 41 10.53 -7.04 0.61
CA GLY A 41 10.84 -6.70 -0.78
C GLY A 41 9.70 -6.94 -1.77
N HIS A 42 8.59 -7.55 -1.33
CA HIS A 42 7.39 -7.70 -2.16
C HIS A 42 6.61 -6.40 -2.29
N VAL A 43 6.03 -6.16 -3.47
CA VAL A 43 5.04 -5.09 -3.66
C VAL A 43 3.75 -5.51 -2.97
N MET A 44 3.20 -4.63 -2.14
CA MET A 44 1.98 -4.91 -1.39
C MET A 44 0.74 -4.79 -2.29
N GLU A 45 -0.30 -5.53 -1.93
CA GLU A 45 -1.58 -5.56 -2.63
C GLU A 45 -2.66 -4.86 -1.79
N LYS A 46 -3.57 -4.14 -2.45
CA LYS A 46 -4.69 -3.48 -1.75
C LYS A 46 -5.62 -4.54 -1.16
N ALA A 47 -5.77 -4.53 0.16
CA ALA A 47 -6.76 -5.33 0.86
C ALA A 47 -8.09 -4.58 0.82
N GLY A 48 -9.09 -5.23 0.21
CA GLY A 48 -10.41 -4.65 -0.08
C GLY A 48 -11.26 -4.34 1.15
#